data_AF-A0A0V1PKV5-F1
#
_entry.id   AF-A0A0V1PKV5-F1
#
_cell.length_a   1.000
_cell.length_b   1.000
_cell.length_c   1.000
_cell.angle_alpha   90.00
_cell.angle_beta   90.00
_cell.angle_gamma   90.00
#
_symmetry.space_group_name_H-M   'P 1'
#
loop_
_entity.id
_entity.type
_entity.pdbx_description
1 polymer ?
#
loop_
_entity_poly.entity_id
_entity_poly.type
_entity_poly.pdbx_seq_one_letter_code
_entity_poly.pdbx_strand_id
1 'polypeptide(L)'
;MYKTLSLNKLAIDPTAPDAEKGWKFWLLQFQDFVQLTVEPGIDLLKIFRLYLTASTFEYVQDCKTYDDEIAKVNEVYVKLKDVTFSRYEFISRKQRDNESLEELLHALQRLSKICEYKNVTTE
;
A
#
# COMPACT_ATOMS: atom_id res chain seq x y z
N MET A 1 -33.75 5.84 -11.24
CA MET A 1 -32.53 6.68 -11.18
C MET A 1 -31.36 5.72 -10.99
N TYR A 2 -30.60 5.41 -12.03
CA TYR A 2 -29.45 4.51 -11.88
C TYR A 2 -28.36 5.28 -11.15
N LYS A 3 -27.91 4.75 -10.01
CA LYS A 3 -26.81 5.35 -9.25
C LYS A 3 -25.55 5.16 -10.08
N THR A 4 -25.03 6.24 -10.66
CA THR A 4 -23.77 6.20 -11.41
C THR A 4 -22.65 5.77 -10.47
N LEU A 5 -21.95 4.69 -10.82
CA LEU A 5 -20.74 4.28 -10.10
C LEU A 5 -19.73 5.43 -10.19
N SER A 6 -19.09 5.79 -9.08
CA SER A 6 -18.05 6.83 -9.06
C SER A 6 -16.89 6.40 -8.18
N LEU A 7 -15.69 6.78 -8.59
CA LEU A 7 -14.46 6.55 -7.85
C LEU A 7 -13.90 7.89 -7.36
N ASN A 8 -13.47 7.93 -6.10
CA ASN A 8 -12.81 9.10 -5.56
C ASN A 8 -11.36 9.19 -6.07
N LYS A 9 -10.84 10.42 -6.22
CA LYS A 9 -9.42 10.62 -6.51
C LYS A 9 -8.53 10.03 -5.41
N LEU A 10 -7.29 9.68 -5.78
CA LEU A 10 -6.27 9.22 -4.85
C LEU A 10 -5.83 10.37 -3.93
N ALA A 11 -6.50 10.49 -2.78
CA ALA A 11 -6.27 11.51 -1.77
C ALA A 11 -5.71 10.87 -0.49
N ILE A 12 -4.52 10.26 -0.61
CA ILE A 12 -3.82 9.59 0.48
C ILE A 12 -2.53 10.33 0.74
N ASP A 13 -2.30 10.70 2.00
CA ASP A 13 -1.02 11.23 2.47
C ASP A 13 0.03 10.10 2.49
N PRO A 14 1.11 10.17 1.69
CA PRO A 14 2.16 9.16 1.68
C PRO A 14 2.86 8.94 3.03
N THR A 15 2.83 9.93 3.91
CA THR A 15 3.48 9.87 5.23
C THR A 15 2.63 9.17 6.28
N ALA A 16 1.33 9.01 6.02
CA ALA A 16 0.37 8.43 6.95
C ALA A 16 0.74 6.99 7.35
N PRO A 17 0.46 6.55 8.60
CA PRO A 17 0.79 5.20 9.06
C PRO A 17 0.13 4.08 8.24
N ASP A 18 -1.00 4.36 7.62
CA ASP A 18 -1.81 3.44 6.82
C ASP A 18 -1.75 3.73 5.32
N ALA A 19 -0.82 4.56 4.86
CA ALA A 19 -0.64 4.95 3.46
C ALA A 19 -0.58 3.74 2.52
N GLU A 20 0.21 2.71 2.85
CA GLU A 20 0.31 1.46 2.08
C GLU A 20 -1.05 0.75 1.95
N LYS A 21 -1.78 0.64 3.06
CA LYS A 21 -3.09 -0.02 3.09
C LYS A 21 -4.10 0.76 2.25
N GLY A 22 -4.13 2.08 2.42
CA GLY A 22 -5.00 2.96 1.66
C GLY A 22 -4.72 2.86 0.15
N TRP A 23 -3.45 2.92 -0.25
CA TRP A 23 -3.03 2.82 -1.64
C TRP A 23 -3.47 1.49 -2.26
N LYS A 24 -3.17 0.36 -1.61
CA LYS A 24 -3.58 -0.98 -2.09
C LYS A 24 -5.09 -1.12 -2.24
N PHE A 25 -5.84 -0.61 -1.26
CA PHE A 25 -7.30 -0.65 -1.30
C PHE A 25 -7.85 0.22 -2.44
N TRP A 26 -7.34 1.43 -2.59
CA TRP A 26 -7.76 2.35 -3.64
C TRP A 26 -7.43 1.80 -5.04
N LEU A 27 -6.25 1.21 -5.23
CA LEU A 27 -5.84 0.61 -6.49
C LEU A 27 -6.77 -0.53 -6.91
N LEU A 28 -7.17 -1.38 -5.96
CA LEU A 28 -8.16 -2.44 -6.22
C LEU A 28 -9.50 -1.83 -6.69
N GLN A 29 -10.00 -0.81 -5.98
CA GLN A 29 -11.24 -0.13 -6.37
C GLN A 29 -11.13 0.55 -7.74
N PHE A 30 -9.97 1.12 -8.07
CA PHE A 30 -9.71 1.69 -9.39
C PHE A 30 -9.81 0.63 -10.50
N GLN A 31 -9.18 -0.53 -10.29
CA GLN A 31 -9.23 -1.63 -11.25
C GLN A 31 -10.66 -2.15 -11.45
N ASP A 32 -11.40 -2.38 -10.36
CA ASP A 32 -12.81 -2.79 -10.41
C ASP A 32 -13.67 -1.74 -11.13
N PHE A 33 -13.45 -0.45 -10.81
CA PHE A 33 -14.18 0.65 -11.43
C PHE A 33 -13.94 0.71 -12.94
N VAL A 34 -12.69 0.61 -13.38
CA VAL A 34 -12.35 0.59 -14.81
C VAL A 34 -13.02 -0.59 -15.49
N GLN A 35 -12.92 -1.79 -14.92
CA GLN A 35 -13.52 -2.99 -15.49
C GLN A 35 -15.05 -2.89 -15.64
N LEU A 36 -15.72 -2.22 -14.71
CA LEU A 36 -17.17 -2.08 -14.69
C LEU A 36 -17.71 -0.92 -15.54
N THR A 37 -16.89 0.10 -15.84
CA THR A 37 -17.38 1.38 -16.38
C THR A 37 -16.68 1.87 -17.63
N VAL A 38 -15.50 1.34 -17.96
CA VAL A 38 -14.68 1.83 -19.07
C VAL A 38 -14.73 0.83 -20.21
N GLU A 39 -14.97 1.33 -21.42
CA GLU A 39 -14.96 0.51 -22.62
C GLU A 39 -13.55 -0.05 -22.93
N PRO A 40 -13.44 -1.31 -23.40
CA PRO A 40 -12.17 -1.87 -23.85
C PRO A 40 -11.51 -1.00 -24.93
N GLY A 41 -10.20 -0.75 -24.80
CA GLY A 41 -9.42 0.04 -25.77
C GLY A 41 -9.23 1.51 -25.39
N ILE A 42 -9.88 2.00 -24.33
CA ILE A 42 -9.51 3.28 -23.73
C ILE A 42 -8.17 3.14 -22.99
N ASP A 43 -7.29 4.13 -23.19
CA ASP A 43 -5.96 4.16 -22.61
C ASP A 43 -5.99 4.24 -21.07
N LEU A 44 -5.60 3.13 -20.43
CA LEU A 44 -5.61 2.97 -18.97
C LEU A 44 -4.72 3.99 -18.26
N LEU A 45 -3.59 4.38 -18.88
CA LEU A 45 -2.68 5.39 -18.32
C LEU A 45 -3.38 6.74 -18.19
N LYS A 46 -4.12 7.15 -19.23
CA LYS A 46 -4.89 8.40 -19.20
C LYS A 46 -5.98 8.36 -18.14
N ILE A 47 -6.69 7.24 -18.04
CA ILE A 47 -7.73 7.08 -17.02
C ILE A 47 -7.11 7.20 -15.63
N PHE A 48 -6.02 6.49 -15.36
CA PHE A 48 -5.34 6.54 -14.06
C PHE A 48 -4.96 7.97 -13.67
N ARG A 49 -4.33 8.72 -14.59
CA ARG A 49 -3.96 10.14 -14.38
C ARG A 49 -5.13 11.05 -14.04
N LEU A 50 -6.33 10.81 -14.59
CA LEU A 50 -7.53 11.60 -14.25
C LEU A 50 -7.93 11.47 -12.77
N TYR A 51 -7.62 10.33 -12.17
CA TYR A 51 -7.94 10.03 -10.77
C TYR A 51 -6.79 10.36 -9.81
N LEU A 52 -5.65 10.82 -10.30
CA LEU A 52 -4.58 11.34 -9.47
C LEU A 52 -4.89 12.76 -8.96
N THR A 53 -4.28 13.08 -7.83
CA THR A 53 -4.16 14.44 -7.30
C THR A 53 -2.86 15.07 -7.79
N ALA A 54 -2.76 16.40 -7.72
CA ALA A 54 -1.54 17.12 -8.14
C ALA A 54 -0.29 16.61 -7.41
N SER A 55 -0.40 16.37 -6.10
CA SER A 55 0.68 15.84 -5.28
C SER A 55 1.16 14.46 -5.74
N THR A 56 0.27 13.55 -6.14
CA THR A 56 0.69 12.23 -6.62
C THR A 56 1.23 12.30 -8.05
N PHE A 57 0.69 13.20 -8.87
CA PHE A 57 1.12 13.40 -10.26
C PHE A 57 2.59 13.82 -10.36
N GLU A 58 3.10 14.62 -9.41
CA GLU A 58 4.51 15.05 -9.37
C GLU A 58 5.50 13.88 -9.42
N TYR A 59 5.15 12.73 -8.82
CA TYR A 59 6.02 11.54 -8.80
C TYR A 59 6.03 10.76 -10.11
N VAL A 60 4.98 10.88 -10.93
CA VAL A 60 4.73 10.02 -12.09
C VAL A 60 4.78 10.75 -13.43
N GLN A 61 4.97 12.07 -13.44
CA GLN A 61 4.88 12.91 -14.64
C GLN A 61 5.80 12.46 -15.80
N ASP A 62 6.94 11.86 -15.49
CA ASP A 62 7.94 11.38 -16.47
C ASP A 62 7.71 9.93 -16.94
N CYS A 63 6.78 9.21 -16.31
CA CYS A 63 6.43 7.85 -16.69
C CYS A 63 5.68 7.82 -18.02
N LYS A 64 5.93 6.78 -18.82
CA LYS A 64 5.35 6.63 -20.16
C LYS A 64 4.32 5.51 -20.27
N THR A 65 4.30 4.60 -19.30
CA THR A 65 3.42 3.45 -19.28
C THR A 65 2.66 3.39 -17.96
N TYR A 66 1.51 2.73 -17.99
CA TYR A 66 0.71 2.49 -16.78
C TYR A 66 1.50 1.73 -15.73
N ASP A 67 2.25 0.71 -16.13
CA ASP A 67 3.04 -0.12 -15.21
C ASP A 67 4.16 0.69 -14.53
N ASP A 68 4.83 1.60 -15.27
CA ASP A 68 5.84 2.49 -14.70
C ASP A 68 5.23 3.44 -13.65
N GLU A 69 4.03 3.99 -13.92
CA GLU A 69 3.34 4.85 -12.95
C GLU A 69 2.93 4.07 -11.71
N ILE A 70 2.37 2.87 -11.87
CA ILE A 70 2.00 2.03 -10.74
C ILE A 70 3.22 1.66 -9.92
N ALA A 71 4.35 1.31 -10.53
CA ALA A 71 5.59 1.03 -9.82
C ALA A 71 6.05 2.25 -9.02
N LYS A 72 5.99 3.45 -9.62
CA LYS A 72 6.43 4.68 -8.99
C LYS A 72 5.53 5.14 -7.84
N VAL A 73 4.21 4.99 -7.99
CA VAL A 73 3.26 5.23 -6.90
C VAL A 73 3.45 4.18 -5.79
N ASN A 74 3.73 2.92 -6.14
CA ASN A 74 4.09 1.91 -5.14
C ASN A 74 5.34 2.32 -4.34
N GLU A 75 6.39 2.84 -4.95
CA GLU A 75 7.58 3.33 -4.21
C GLU A 75 7.24 4.43 -3.18
N VAL A 76 6.26 5.27 -3.50
CA VAL A 76 5.82 6.38 -2.63
C VAL A 76 5.00 5.88 -1.44
N TYR A 77 4.03 4.99 -1.68
CA TYR A 77 3.05 4.56 -0.67
C TYR A 77 3.43 3.27 0.06
N VAL A 78 4.15 2.38 -0.62
CA VAL A 78 4.74 1.20 -0.01
C VAL A 78 6.09 1.65 0.52
N LYS A 79 6.10 2.12 1.78
CA LYS A 79 7.36 2.33 2.50
C LYS A 79 8.19 1.07 2.29
N LEU A 80 9.41 1.21 1.76
CA LEU A 80 10.42 0.17 1.85
C LEU A 80 10.44 -0.25 3.30
N LYS A 81 9.93 -1.46 3.58
CA LYS A 81 9.94 -1.99 4.94
C LYS A 81 11.40 -2.00 5.32
N ASP A 82 11.77 -1.13 6.26
CA ASP A 82 13.10 -1.17 6.82
C ASP A 82 13.17 -2.48 7.61
N VAL A 83 13.67 -3.51 6.94
CA VAL A 83 13.75 -4.87 7.48
C VAL A 83 14.64 -4.85 8.74
N THR A 84 15.64 -3.98 8.79
CA THR A 84 16.52 -3.79 9.95
C THR A 84 15.73 -3.24 11.13
N PHE A 85 14.98 -2.15 10.92
CA PHE A 85 14.13 -1.59 11.97
C PHE A 85 13.02 -2.55 12.39
N SER A 86 12.39 -3.24 11.44
CA SER A 86 11.34 -4.23 11.71
C SER A 86 11.85 -5.42 12.52
N ARG A 87 13.09 -5.88 12.25
CA ARG A 87 13.77 -6.90 13.06
C ARG A 87 14.11 -6.39 14.45
N TYR A 88 14.58 -5.16 14.56
CA TYR A 88 14.82 -4.53 15.85
C TYR A 88 13.54 -4.44 16.67
N GLU A 89 12.42 -3.99 16.10
CA GLU A 89 11.12 -3.96 16.79
C GLU A 89 10.67 -5.34 17.27
N PHE A 90 10.82 -6.38 16.42
CA PHE A 90 10.48 -7.74 16.80
C PHE A 90 11.36 -8.27 17.96
N ILE A 91 12.68 -8.13 17.85
CA ILE A 91 13.64 -8.65 18.86
C ILE A 91 13.53 -7.86 20.18
N SER A 92 13.29 -6.55 20.11
CA SER A 92 13.21 -5.67 21.27
C SER A 92 11.87 -5.76 22.02
N ARG A 93 10.86 -6.41 21.44
CA ARG A 93 9.51 -6.46 22.01
C ARG A 93 9.44 -7.34 23.26
N LYS A 94 9.29 -6.71 24.42
CA LYS A 94 9.01 -7.34 25.72
C LYS A 94 7.58 -7.11 26.15
N GLN A 95 7.02 -7.98 26.99
CA GLN A 95 5.71 -7.78 27.62
C GLN A 95 5.65 -6.43 28.33
N ARG A 96 4.55 -5.68 28.17
CA ARG A 96 4.32 -4.43 28.92
C ARG A 96 3.62 -4.74 30.25
N ASP A 97 3.77 -3.86 31.23
CA ASP A 97 3.23 -4.07 32.59
C ASP A 97 1.70 -4.33 32.63
N ASN A 98 0.96 -3.75 31.67
CA ASN A 98 -0.51 -3.88 31.56
C ASN A 98 -0.96 -4.73 30.37
N GLU A 99 -0.09 -5.60 29.85
CA GLU A 99 -0.37 -6.43 28.68
C GLU A 99 -0.43 -7.91 29.07
N SER A 100 -1.46 -8.60 28.62
CA SER A 100 -1.59 -10.06 28.78
C SER A 100 -0.63 -10.83 27.87
N LEU A 101 -0.39 -12.10 28.18
CA LEU A 101 0.44 -12.96 27.34
C LEU A 101 -0.14 -13.16 25.94
N GLU A 102 -1.46 -13.23 25.81
CA GLU A 102 -2.14 -13.36 24.51
C GLU A 102 -1.98 -12.10 23.65
N GLU A 103 -2.09 -10.91 24.25
CA GLU A 103 -1.85 -9.65 23.54
C GLU A 103 -0.40 -9.53 23.05
N LEU A 104 0.56 -9.93 23.90
CA LEU A 104 1.96 -10.01 23.49
C LEU A 104 2.16 -10.99 22.32
N LEU A 105 1.57 -12.18 22.40
CA LEU A 105 1.65 -13.19 21.34
C LEU A 105 1.10 -12.64 20.01
N HIS A 106 -0.06 -12.01 20.04
CA HIS A 106 -0.65 -11.39 18.85
C HIS A 106 0.22 -10.25 18.28
N ALA A 107 0.81 -9.43 19.15
CA ALA A 107 1.74 -8.39 18.74
C ALA A 107 3.00 -8.98 18.06
N LEU A 108 3.60 -10.01 18.64
CA LEU A 108 4.76 -10.71 18.08
C LEU A 108 4.43 -11.38 16.74
N GLN A 109 3.26 -12.02 16.61
CA GLN A 109 2.78 -12.61 15.35
C GLN A 109 2.58 -11.58 14.24
N ARG A 110 2.17 -10.35 14.59
CA ARG A 110 2.06 -9.25 13.62
C ARG A 110 3.45 -8.78 13.18
N LEU A 111 4.37 -8.60 14.12
CA LEU A 111 5.73 -8.14 13.86
C LEU A 111 6.55 -9.17 13.05
N SER A 112 6.38 -10.48 13.31
CA SER A 112 7.10 -11.54 12.60
C SER A 112 6.81 -11.58 11.10
N LYS A 113 5.59 -11.21 10.70
CA LYS A 113 5.19 -11.07 9.29
C LYS A 113 5.86 -9.90 8.58
N ILE A 114 6.33 -8.90 9.33
CA ILE A 114 6.89 -7.66 8.80
C ILE A 114 8.42 -7.74 8.75
N CYS A 115 9.06 -8.43 9.70
CA CYS A 115 10.51 -8.50 9.82
C CYS A 115 11.20 -9.52 8.89
N GLU A 116 10.44 -10.16 7.99
CA GLU A 116 10.90 -11.23 7.09
C GLU A 116 11.75 -12.27 7.84
N TYR A 117 11.22 -12.78 8.96
CA TYR A 117 11.91 -13.80 9.73
C TYR A 117 12.10 -15.06 8.87
N LYS A 118 13.34 -15.30 8.44
CA LYS A 118 13.74 -16.55 7.79
C LYS A 118 14.30 -17.46 8.87
N ASN A 119 13.85 -18.71 8.89
CA ASN A 119 14.50 -19.73 9.72
C ASN A 119 15.96 -19.84 9.29
N VAL A 120 16.88 -19.60 10.21
CA VAL A 120 18.29 -19.93 9.99
C VAL A 120 18.39 -21.44 10.10
N THR A 121 18.33 -22.15 8.97
CA THR A 121 18.80 -23.53 8.89
C THR A 121 20.32 -23.46 8.91
N THR A 122 20.92 -23.76 10.07
CA THR A 122 22.34 -24.11 10.16
C THR A 122 22.55 -25.42 9.40
N GLU A 123 23.25 -25.36 8.27
CA GLU A 123 23.94 -26.52 7.68
C GLU A 123 25.18 -26.88 8.52
#